data_AF-A0A3Q0E7J5-F1
#
_entry.id   AF-A0A3Q0E7J5-F1
#
_cell.length_a   1.000
_cell.length_b   1.000
_cell.length_c   1.000
_cell.angle_alpha   90.00
_cell.angle_beta   90.00
_cell.angle_gamma   90.00
#
_symmetry.space_group_name_H-M   'P 1'
#
loop_
_entity.id
_entity.type
_entity.pdbx_description
1 polymer ?
#
loop_
_entity_poly.entity_id
_entity_poly.type
_entity_poly.pdbx_seq_one_letter_code
_entity_poly.pdbx_strand_id
1 'polypeptide(L)'
;MVYRYCCKLNKKLKSYSLSRKKIVHYTCFDQRKRANAAFLIGAYAVIYLKKTPEEAYRTLLSGSTPPYLPFRDASFGNCTYNLTILDCLQGIRKGLQHGFFDFETFDVDEYEHYERVENGDFNWIVPGKFLAFSGPHPKSKIENGYPLHAPEAYFPYFKKHNVTAVVRLNKKIYEAKRFTDAGFQHHDLFFIDGSTPSDAIVRRFLSICENTAGAVAVHCKAGLGRTGTLIACYVMKHYRFTHAEIIAWIRICRPGSIIGPQQHFLEEKQASLWVQGDIFRSKLKSRPPSEGSINKILSSLDDMSIGGNLSKLQNMERFGENNLEEDEDVEMKNGITQGDKLRALKSQRQPRTSPSCAFRSDDLKGHPRAVSQPFSPFSLNMFLTKALPLR
;
A
#
# COMPACT_ATOMS: atom_id res chain seq x y z
N MET A 1 8.84 3.09 -8.93
CA MET A 1 9.18 2.34 -10.18
C MET A 1 8.40 2.80 -11.42
N VAL A 2 7.07 2.79 -11.41
CA VAL A 2 6.24 3.25 -12.56
C VAL A 2 6.66 4.65 -13.03
N TYR A 3 6.84 5.58 -12.08
CA TYR A 3 7.33 6.93 -12.36
C TYR A 3 8.67 6.95 -13.12
N ARG A 4 9.70 6.30 -12.57
CA ARG A 4 11.03 6.22 -13.19
C ARG A 4 10.99 5.57 -14.58
N TYR A 5 10.16 4.54 -14.78
CA TYR A 5 9.97 3.91 -16.09
C TYR A 5 9.37 4.89 -17.10
N CYS A 6 8.30 5.61 -16.72
CA CYS A 6 7.68 6.60 -17.58
C CYS A 6 8.64 7.73 -17.95
N CYS A 7 9.39 8.26 -16.98
CA CYS A 7 10.43 9.27 -17.21
C CYS A 7 11.51 8.75 -18.18
N LYS A 8 11.98 7.52 -17.98
CA LYS A 8 12.97 6.88 -18.86
C LYS A 8 12.47 6.73 -20.29
N LEU A 9 11.22 6.31 -20.48
CA LEU A 9 10.62 6.15 -21.80
C LEU A 9 10.39 7.49 -22.49
N ASN A 10 9.84 8.48 -21.77
CA ASN A 10 9.67 9.85 -22.27
C ASN A 10 11.00 10.46 -22.71
N LYS A 11 12.07 10.30 -21.92
CA LYS A 11 13.41 10.77 -22.28
C LYS A 11 13.93 10.11 -23.56
N LYS A 12 13.69 8.81 -23.74
CA LYS A 12 14.07 8.09 -24.97
C LYS A 12 13.26 8.56 -26.18
N LEU A 13 11.95 8.75 -26.03
CA LEU A 13 11.08 9.22 -27.10
C LEU A 13 11.40 10.65 -27.56
N LYS A 14 11.82 11.53 -26.63
CA LYS A 14 12.22 12.91 -26.93
C LYS A 14 13.67 13.03 -27.44
N SER A 15 14.46 11.95 -27.42
CA SER A 15 15.88 12.00 -27.79
C SER A 15 16.05 12.12 -29.31
N TYR A 16 16.69 13.20 -29.78
CA TYR A 16 16.94 13.44 -31.21
C TYR A 16 17.67 12.27 -31.89
N SER A 17 18.64 11.67 -31.20
CA SER A 17 19.42 10.49 -31.67
C SER A 17 18.59 9.22 -31.89
N LEU A 18 17.34 9.19 -31.40
CA LEU A 18 16.40 8.08 -31.52
C LEU A 18 15.16 8.42 -32.35
N SER A 19 15.03 9.65 -32.89
CA SER A 19 13.82 10.17 -33.55
C SER A 19 13.25 9.31 -34.69
N ARG A 20 14.11 8.58 -35.42
CA ARG A 20 13.72 7.66 -36.50
C ARG A 20 13.93 6.19 -36.16
N LYS A 21 14.16 5.86 -34.89
CA LYS A 21 14.42 4.49 -34.43
C LYS A 21 13.21 3.94 -33.69
N LYS A 22 12.92 2.66 -33.92
CA LYS A 22 11.94 1.93 -33.11
C LYS A 22 12.54 1.65 -31.73
N ILE A 23 11.88 2.11 -30.68
CA ILE A 23 12.26 1.80 -29.30
C ILE A 23 11.64 0.45 -28.91
N VAL A 24 12.48 -0.49 -28.50
CA VAL A 24 12.04 -1.83 -28.07
C VAL A 24 12.26 -1.97 -26.57
N HIS A 25 11.17 -2.16 -25.82
CA HIS A 25 11.21 -2.61 -24.43
C HIS A 25 11.17 -4.13 -24.42
N TYR A 26 12.22 -4.75 -23.90
CA TYR A 26 12.32 -6.20 -23.76
C TYR A 26 12.72 -6.59 -22.33
N THR A 27 12.50 -7.85 -22.00
CA THR A 27 12.91 -8.50 -20.74
C THR A 27 13.33 -9.94 -21.04
N CYS A 28 13.94 -10.64 -20.07
CA CYS A 28 14.26 -12.05 -20.21
C CYS A 28 13.01 -12.96 -20.10
N PHE A 29 13.21 -14.26 -20.32
CA PHE A 29 12.13 -15.27 -20.33
C PHE A 29 11.51 -15.58 -18.94
N ASP A 30 12.06 -15.05 -17.84
CA ASP A 30 11.47 -15.22 -16.50
C ASP A 30 10.04 -14.64 -16.47
N GLN A 31 9.05 -15.49 -16.17
CA GLN A 31 7.63 -15.12 -16.26
C GLN A 31 7.25 -13.96 -15.33
N ARG A 32 7.90 -13.82 -14.17
CA ARG A 32 7.66 -12.72 -13.22
C ARG A 32 8.19 -11.41 -13.80
N LYS A 33 9.37 -11.43 -14.41
CA LYS A 33 9.94 -10.26 -15.10
C LYS A 33 9.11 -9.89 -16.34
N ARG A 34 8.59 -10.87 -17.08
CA ARG A 34 7.64 -10.66 -18.18
C ARG A 34 6.38 -9.93 -17.73
N ALA A 35 5.72 -10.42 -16.67
CA ALA A 35 4.53 -9.76 -16.11
C ALA A 35 4.82 -8.32 -15.63
N ASN A 36 5.93 -8.11 -14.92
CA ASN A 36 6.35 -6.78 -14.47
C ASN A 36 6.64 -5.82 -15.63
N ALA A 37 7.36 -6.27 -16.67
CA ALA A 37 7.66 -5.46 -17.85
C ALA A 37 6.39 -5.09 -18.63
N ALA A 38 5.48 -6.06 -18.82
CA ALA A 38 4.20 -5.86 -19.46
C ALA A 38 3.31 -4.88 -18.68
N PHE A 39 3.27 -5.00 -17.35
CA PHE A 39 2.59 -4.02 -16.50
C PHE A 39 3.18 -2.61 -16.66
N LEU A 40 4.51 -2.44 -16.66
CA LEU A 40 5.12 -1.11 -16.79
C LEU A 40 4.76 -0.41 -18.12
N ILE A 41 4.81 -1.13 -19.24
CA ILE A 41 4.43 -0.55 -20.54
C ILE A 41 2.92 -0.35 -20.66
N GLY A 42 2.11 -1.25 -20.09
CA GLY A 42 0.65 -1.08 -20.01
C GLY A 42 0.26 0.14 -19.18
N ALA A 43 0.90 0.33 -18.03
CA ALA A 43 0.69 1.49 -17.17
C ALA A 43 1.04 2.78 -17.90
N TYR A 44 2.18 2.82 -18.60
CA TYR A 44 2.54 3.95 -19.44
C TYR A 44 1.48 4.25 -20.51
N ALA A 45 0.92 3.23 -21.16
CA ALA A 45 -0.14 3.40 -22.14
C ALA A 45 -1.41 4.00 -21.53
N VAL A 46 -1.79 3.59 -20.32
CA VAL A 46 -2.92 4.18 -19.59
C VAL A 46 -2.65 5.64 -19.20
N ILE A 47 -1.45 5.93 -18.68
CA ILE A 47 -1.07 7.24 -18.13
C ILE A 47 -0.84 8.28 -19.23
N TYR A 48 0.06 7.98 -20.17
CA TYR A 48 0.58 8.95 -21.16
C TYR A 48 -0.13 8.85 -22.50
N LEU A 49 -0.55 7.65 -22.92
CA LEU A 49 -1.27 7.46 -24.18
C LEU A 49 -2.80 7.50 -24.00
N LYS A 50 -3.27 7.68 -22.76
CA LYS A 50 -4.68 7.79 -22.37
C LYS A 50 -5.57 6.59 -22.75
N LYS A 51 -4.98 5.46 -23.16
CA LYS A 51 -5.69 4.20 -23.50
C LYS A 51 -6.45 3.64 -22.30
N THR A 52 -7.64 3.09 -22.51
CA THR A 52 -8.34 2.40 -21.42
C THR A 52 -7.52 1.20 -20.91
N PRO A 53 -7.67 0.78 -19.63
CA PRO A 53 -7.02 -0.43 -19.12
C PRO A 53 -7.21 -1.64 -20.04
N GLU A 54 -8.42 -1.83 -20.58
CA GLU A 54 -8.80 -2.94 -21.45
C GLU A 54 -8.09 -2.86 -22.81
N GLU A 55 -7.96 -1.67 -23.39
CA GLU A 55 -7.20 -1.44 -24.64
C GLU A 55 -5.71 -1.72 -24.47
N ALA A 56 -5.12 -1.21 -23.39
CA ALA A 56 -3.72 -1.46 -23.06
C ALA A 56 -3.49 -2.96 -22.83
N TYR A 57 -4.37 -3.63 -22.08
CA TYR A 57 -4.26 -5.06 -21.81
C TYR A 57 -4.43 -5.91 -23.07
N ARG A 58 -5.43 -5.63 -23.92
CA ARG A 58 -5.63 -6.34 -25.19
C ARG A 58 -4.40 -6.27 -26.11
N THR A 59 -3.72 -5.13 -26.12
CA THR A 59 -2.48 -4.94 -26.88
C THR A 59 -1.36 -5.85 -26.36
N LEU A 60 -1.29 -6.08 -25.05
CA LEU A 60 -0.30 -6.96 -24.43
C LEU A 60 -0.54 -8.44 -24.72
N LEU A 61 -1.80 -8.83 -24.94
CA LEU A 61 -2.20 -10.21 -25.24
C LEU A 61 -1.93 -10.61 -26.70
N SER A 62 -1.89 -9.64 -27.61
CA SER A 62 -1.62 -9.88 -29.03
C SER A 62 -0.20 -10.45 -29.22
N GLY A 63 -0.10 -11.74 -29.54
CA GLY A 63 1.16 -12.44 -29.78
C GLY A 63 1.90 -12.92 -28.53
N SER A 64 1.30 -12.83 -27.33
CA SER A 64 1.95 -13.29 -26.09
C SER A 64 1.66 -14.78 -25.82
N THR A 65 2.58 -15.65 -26.23
CA THR A 65 2.65 -17.06 -25.81
C THR A 65 3.99 -17.30 -25.11
N PRO A 66 4.04 -17.79 -23.85
CA PRO A 66 2.94 -18.15 -22.96
C PRO A 66 2.30 -16.93 -22.23
N PRO A 67 1.12 -17.09 -21.61
CA PRO A 67 0.42 -16.04 -20.87
C PRO A 67 1.27 -15.36 -19.77
N TYR A 68 0.88 -14.16 -19.36
CA TYR A 68 1.53 -13.47 -18.24
C TYR A 68 1.12 -14.10 -16.91
N LEU A 69 2.10 -14.30 -16.03
CA LEU A 69 1.87 -14.77 -14.67
C LEU A 69 1.11 -13.70 -13.86
N PRO A 70 -0.01 -14.03 -13.22
CA PRO A 70 -0.69 -13.13 -12.30
C PRO A 70 0.19 -12.77 -11.09
N PHE A 71 -0.09 -11.62 -10.47
CA PHE A 71 0.56 -11.16 -9.26
C PHE A 71 -0.07 -11.83 -8.03
N ARG A 72 0.79 -12.40 -7.18
CA ARG A 72 0.41 -13.01 -5.91
C ARG A 72 0.53 -12.02 -4.75
N ASP A 73 0.19 -12.48 -3.56
CA ASP A 73 0.42 -11.76 -2.32
C ASP A 73 1.75 -12.16 -1.64
N ALA A 74 2.04 -11.50 -0.51
CA ALA A 74 3.26 -11.70 0.28
C ALA A 74 3.14 -12.80 1.36
N SER A 75 2.11 -13.65 1.32
CA SER A 75 1.93 -14.75 2.27
C SER A 75 3.04 -15.81 2.17
N PHE A 76 3.31 -16.49 3.29
CA PHE A 76 4.27 -17.60 3.39
C PHE A 76 3.63 -18.96 3.07
N GLY A 77 2.73 -19.01 2.09
CA GLY A 77 1.98 -20.21 1.73
C GLY A 77 1.45 -20.17 0.31
N ASN A 78 0.41 -20.97 0.07
CA ASN A 78 -0.26 -21.01 -1.22
C ASN A 78 -0.98 -19.70 -1.50
N CYS A 79 -0.84 -19.22 -2.73
CA CYS A 79 -1.58 -18.06 -3.21
C CYS A 79 -3.00 -18.51 -3.58
N THR A 80 -4.02 -17.97 -2.89
CA THR A 80 -5.43 -18.27 -3.17
C THR A 80 -6.16 -17.13 -3.88
N TYR A 81 -5.46 -16.03 -4.16
CA TYR A 81 -6.04 -14.84 -4.80
C TYR A 81 -5.00 -14.21 -5.74
N ASN A 82 -5.35 -14.02 -7.00
CA ASN A 82 -4.43 -13.57 -8.03
C ASN A 82 -4.91 -12.27 -8.66
N LEU A 83 -4.01 -11.29 -8.80
CA LEU A 83 -4.27 -10.08 -9.56
C LEU A 83 -3.69 -10.19 -10.96
N THR A 84 -4.49 -9.88 -11.96
CA THR A 84 -4.05 -9.78 -13.36
C THR A 84 -3.39 -8.44 -13.62
N ILE A 85 -2.73 -8.30 -14.77
CA ILE A 85 -2.26 -7.00 -15.25
C ILE A 85 -3.43 -6.04 -15.45
N LEU A 86 -4.60 -6.53 -15.90
CA LEU A 86 -5.79 -5.71 -16.10
C LEU A 86 -6.24 -5.06 -14.78
N ASP A 87 -6.32 -5.84 -13.69
CA ASP A 87 -6.69 -5.32 -12.36
C ASP A 87 -5.74 -4.19 -11.92
N CYS A 88 -4.44 -4.36 -12.17
CA CYS A 88 -3.45 -3.33 -11.88
C CYS A 88 -3.61 -2.06 -12.74
N LEU A 89 -3.96 -2.21 -14.02
CA LEU A 89 -4.21 -1.08 -14.91
C LEU A 89 -5.50 -0.33 -14.54
N GLN A 90 -6.55 -1.05 -14.12
CA GLN A 90 -7.78 -0.48 -13.60
C GLN A 90 -7.54 0.26 -12.28
N GLY A 91 -6.75 -0.32 -11.38
CA GLY A 91 -6.31 0.34 -10.15
C GLY A 91 -5.56 1.66 -10.41
N ILE A 92 -4.63 1.69 -11.38
CA ILE A 92 -3.96 2.93 -11.82
C ILE A 92 -4.99 3.92 -12.36
N ARG A 93 -5.90 3.48 -13.24
CA ARG A 93 -6.89 4.37 -13.85
C ARG A 93 -7.77 5.04 -12.81
N LYS A 94 -8.27 4.29 -11.81
CA LYS A 94 -9.06 4.89 -10.71
C LYS A 94 -8.22 5.77 -9.80
N GLY A 95 -6.97 5.40 -9.50
CA GLY A 95 -6.05 6.24 -8.74
C GLY A 95 -5.87 7.61 -9.40
N LEU A 96 -5.67 7.65 -10.72
CA LEU A 96 -5.59 8.89 -11.49
C LEU A 96 -6.92 9.66 -11.51
N GLN A 97 -8.04 8.96 -11.72
CA GLN A 97 -9.38 9.56 -11.75
C GLN A 97 -9.72 10.29 -10.45
N HIS A 98 -9.28 9.76 -9.31
CA HIS A 98 -9.53 10.35 -7.99
C HIS A 98 -8.39 11.24 -7.48
N GLY A 99 -7.38 11.53 -8.31
CA GLY A 99 -6.27 12.42 -7.94
C GLY A 99 -5.32 11.85 -6.90
N PHE A 100 -5.25 10.51 -6.76
CA PHE A 100 -4.34 9.87 -5.80
C PHE A 100 -2.89 9.88 -6.26
N PHE A 101 -2.64 10.22 -7.53
CA PHE A 101 -1.30 10.33 -8.08
C PHE A 101 -1.28 11.34 -9.21
N ASP A 102 -0.26 12.19 -9.17
CA ASP A 102 0.00 13.20 -10.18
C ASP A 102 1.47 13.10 -10.60
N PHE A 103 1.73 12.93 -11.89
CA PHE A 103 3.08 12.80 -12.42
C PHE A 103 3.88 14.11 -12.38
N GLU A 104 3.22 15.25 -12.25
CA GLU A 104 3.88 16.56 -12.22
C GLU A 104 4.36 16.90 -10.81
N THR A 105 3.60 16.50 -9.79
CA THR A 105 3.90 16.83 -8.39
C THR A 105 4.47 15.68 -7.57
N PHE A 106 4.57 14.47 -8.14
CA PHE A 106 5.09 13.30 -7.42
C PHE A 106 6.60 13.40 -7.15
N ASP A 107 6.96 13.53 -5.88
CA ASP A 107 8.34 13.45 -5.41
C ASP A 107 8.80 11.99 -5.28
N VAL A 108 9.52 11.53 -6.30
CA VAL A 108 10.06 10.16 -6.34
C VAL A 108 11.17 9.94 -5.32
N ASP A 109 11.93 10.98 -4.97
CA ASP A 109 13.07 10.86 -4.07
C ASP A 109 12.58 10.83 -2.62
N GLU A 110 11.54 11.60 -2.27
CA GLU A 110 10.82 11.47 -0.99
C GLU A 110 10.21 10.06 -0.85
N TYR A 111 9.51 9.58 -1.87
CA TYR A 111 8.92 8.24 -1.86
C TYR A 111 10.00 7.15 -1.65
N GLU A 112 11.10 7.19 -2.41
CA GLU A 112 12.17 6.19 -2.32
C GLU A 112 13.04 6.32 -1.07
N HIS A 113 13.04 7.50 -0.42
CA HIS A 113 13.65 7.70 0.88
C HIS A 113 12.83 7.00 1.96
N TYR A 114 11.54 7.34 2.10
CA TYR A 114 10.72 6.87 3.20
C TYR A 114 10.16 5.44 3.04
N GLU A 115 10.19 4.85 1.83
CA GLU A 115 9.85 3.43 1.66
C GLU A 115 10.86 2.48 2.34
N ARG A 116 12.03 3.00 2.73
CA ARG A 116 13.11 2.20 3.31
C ARG A 116 12.93 2.02 4.81
N VAL A 117 13.34 0.86 5.31
CA VAL A 117 13.28 0.51 6.75
C VAL A 117 14.09 1.50 7.57
N GLU A 118 15.25 1.91 7.07
CA GLU A 118 16.12 2.87 7.74
C GLU A 118 15.49 4.24 7.96
N ASN A 119 14.47 4.61 7.17
CA ASN A 119 13.83 5.92 7.21
C ASN A 119 12.38 5.86 7.69
N GLY A 120 11.93 4.73 8.25
CA GLY A 120 10.61 4.59 8.87
C GLY A 120 9.63 3.65 8.15
N ASP A 121 9.95 3.18 6.94
CA ASP A 121 9.14 2.25 6.15
C ASP A 121 7.66 2.65 6.06
N PHE A 122 7.38 3.77 5.40
CA PHE A 122 6.04 4.28 5.18
C PHE A 122 5.79 4.78 3.76
N ASN A 123 4.52 4.74 3.35
CA ASN A 123 4.09 5.21 2.04
C ASN A 123 2.70 5.84 2.12
N TRP A 124 2.48 6.88 1.32
CA TRP A 124 1.14 7.40 1.06
C TRP A 124 0.35 6.40 0.22
N ILE A 125 -0.86 6.08 0.68
CA ILE A 125 -1.83 5.27 -0.07
C ILE A 125 -2.86 6.17 -0.76
N VAL A 126 -3.29 7.22 -0.04
CA VAL A 126 -4.11 8.31 -0.56
C VAL A 126 -3.44 9.61 -0.06
N PRO A 127 -2.82 10.40 -0.94
CA PRO A 127 -2.13 11.64 -0.54
C PRO A 127 -3.02 12.54 0.31
N GLY A 128 -2.47 13.02 1.43
CA GLY A 128 -3.21 13.88 2.37
C GLY A 128 -4.29 13.18 3.20
N LYS A 129 -4.56 11.88 2.99
CA LYS A 129 -5.55 11.13 3.78
C LYS A 129 -5.02 9.89 4.49
N PHE A 130 -4.27 9.03 3.82
CA PHE A 130 -3.79 7.77 4.41
C PHE A 130 -2.30 7.54 4.21
N LEU A 131 -1.60 7.46 5.33
CA LEU A 131 -0.22 7.04 5.41
C LEU A 131 -0.15 5.64 6.04
N ALA A 132 0.38 4.66 5.31
CA ALA A 132 0.61 3.31 5.84
C ALA A 132 2.07 3.16 6.27
N PHE A 133 2.32 2.73 7.51
CA PHE A 133 3.68 2.65 8.04
C PHE A 133 3.94 1.40 8.89
N SER A 134 5.22 1.05 9.07
CA SER A 134 5.65 -0.01 9.97
C SER A 134 5.45 0.41 11.44
N GLY A 135 4.98 -0.52 12.27
CA GLY A 135 4.68 -0.22 13.68
C GLY A 135 5.93 0.21 14.47
N PRO A 136 5.90 1.35 15.18
CA PRO A 136 7.00 1.83 16.02
C PRO A 136 7.40 0.85 17.12
N HIS A 137 8.63 0.99 17.59
CA HIS A 137 9.19 0.29 18.73
C HIS A 137 9.18 1.16 19.98
N PRO A 138 9.30 0.59 21.19
CA PRO A 138 9.35 1.39 22.40
C PRO A 138 10.59 2.27 22.51
N LYS A 139 11.69 1.97 21.80
CA LYS A 139 12.89 2.81 21.74
C LYS A 139 13.51 2.78 20.35
N SER A 140 14.12 3.88 19.94
CA SER A 140 14.95 3.90 18.74
C SER A 140 16.28 3.24 19.07
N LYS A 141 16.64 2.18 18.33
CA LYS A 141 17.91 1.45 18.52
C LYS A 141 18.31 0.78 17.22
N ILE A 142 19.60 0.55 17.04
CA ILE A 142 20.09 -0.32 15.96
C ILE A 142 20.09 -1.76 16.50
N GLU A 143 19.38 -2.65 15.82
CA GLU A 143 19.33 -4.08 16.14
C GLU A 143 19.72 -4.87 14.89
N ASN A 144 20.79 -5.66 14.98
CA ASN A 144 21.35 -6.44 13.86
C ASN A 144 21.62 -5.59 12.60
N GLY A 145 22.11 -4.36 12.78
CA GLY A 145 22.40 -3.42 11.69
C GLY A 145 21.18 -2.66 11.15
N TYR A 146 19.99 -2.84 11.74
CA TYR A 146 18.76 -2.18 11.31
C TYR A 146 18.24 -1.21 12.37
N PRO A 147 17.91 0.04 12.00
CA PRO A 147 17.31 0.97 12.94
C PRO A 147 15.85 0.59 13.18
N LEU A 148 15.51 0.47 14.45
CA LEU A 148 14.16 0.46 14.95
C LEU A 148 13.77 1.89 15.28
N HIS A 149 12.55 2.27 14.96
CA HIS A 149 12.06 3.64 15.13
C HIS A 149 11.06 3.73 16.25
N ALA A 150 11.31 4.60 17.24
CA ALA A 150 10.32 5.02 18.22
C ALA A 150 9.28 5.97 17.59
N PRO A 151 8.12 6.20 18.25
CA PRO A 151 7.11 7.15 17.78
C PRO A 151 7.66 8.51 17.32
N GLU A 152 8.62 9.08 18.04
CA GLU A 152 9.17 10.43 17.82
C GLU A 152 9.87 10.56 16.47
N ALA A 153 10.42 9.46 15.95
CA ALA A 153 11.07 9.45 14.64
C ALA A 153 10.11 9.87 13.51
N TYR A 154 8.80 9.66 13.70
CA TYR A 154 7.77 9.99 12.72
C TYR A 154 7.21 11.41 12.88
N PHE A 155 7.38 12.05 14.03
CA PHE A 155 6.67 13.30 14.36
C PHE A 155 6.99 14.46 13.40
N PRO A 156 8.26 14.71 13.00
CA PRO A 156 8.55 15.81 12.09
C PRO A 156 7.81 15.66 10.76
N TYR A 157 7.82 14.46 10.19
CA TYR A 157 7.10 14.15 8.96
C TYR A 157 5.58 14.27 9.16
N PHE A 158 5.06 13.67 10.23
CA PHE A 158 3.62 13.67 10.50
C PHE A 158 3.07 15.09 10.66
N LYS A 159 3.76 15.96 11.40
CA LYS A 159 3.38 17.37 11.56
C LYS A 159 3.46 18.13 10.24
N LYS A 160 4.56 17.98 9.49
CA LYS A 160 4.74 18.64 8.19
C LYS A 160 3.63 18.28 7.19
N HIS A 161 3.16 17.03 7.22
CA HIS A 161 2.16 16.53 6.28
C HIS A 161 0.74 16.41 6.87
N ASN A 162 0.43 17.20 7.92
CA ASN A 162 -0.90 17.30 8.51
C ASN A 162 -1.52 15.95 8.91
N VAL A 163 -0.70 15.03 9.41
CA VAL A 163 -1.20 13.82 10.08
C VAL A 163 -1.72 14.23 11.45
N THR A 164 -2.99 13.95 11.72
CA THR A 164 -3.66 14.35 12.96
C THR A 164 -4.07 13.15 13.82
N ALA A 165 -4.16 11.96 13.23
CA ALA A 165 -4.54 10.74 13.94
C ALA A 165 -3.64 9.56 13.58
N VAL A 166 -3.40 8.69 14.55
CA VAL A 166 -2.65 7.44 14.44
C VAL A 166 -3.57 6.28 14.84
N VAL A 167 -3.65 5.26 13.99
CA VAL A 167 -4.41 4.04 14.26
C VAL A 167 -3.45 2.85 14.37
N ARG A 168 -3.44 2.21 15.53
CA ARG A 168 -2.66 0.99 15.81
C ARG A 168 -3.55 -0.24 15.72
N LEU A 169 -3.10 -1.22 14.94
CA LEU A 169 -3.84 -2.47 14.67
C LEU A 169 -3.20 -3.72 15.29
N ASN A 170 -2.06 -3.58 15.98
CA ASN A 170 -1.30 -4.68 16.58
C ASN A 170 -1.15 -4.52 18.09
N LYS A 171 -0.56 -5.54 18.75
CA LYS A 171 -0.26 -5.53 20.18
C LYS A 171 0.46 -4.25 20.60
N LYS A 172 0.19 -3.78 21.81
CA LYS A 172 0.70 -2.52 22.36
C LYS A 172 2.19 -2.65 22.72
N ILE A 173 3.06 -2.44 21.73
CA ILE A 173 4.51 -2.49 21.91
C ILE A 173 5.15 -1.13 22.22
N TYR A 174 4.35 -0.06 22.26
CA TYR A 174 4.76 1.29 22.68
C TYR A 174 3.58 1.97 23.38
N GLU A 175 3.83 3.02 24.16
CA GLU A 175 2.75 3.76 24.84
C GLU A 175 2.07 4.76 23.91
N ALA A 176 0.73 4.71 23.84
CA ALA A 176 -0.06 5.64 23.03
C ALA A 176 0.16 7.11 23.44
N LYS A 177 0.46 7.36 24.73
CA LYS A 177 0.73 8.68 25.29
C LYS A 177 1.79 9.46 24.53
N ARG A 178 2.81 8.76 24.00
CA ARG A 178 3.88 9.39 23.21
C ARG A 178 3.36 10.14 21.99
N PHE A 179 2.31 9.62 21.34
CA PHE A 179 1.64 10.33 20.25
C PHE A 179 0.69 11.42 20.76
N THR A 180 -0.09 11.16 21.82
CA THR A 180 -1.05 12.14 22.32
C THR A 180 -0.38 13.38 22.93
N ASP A 181 0.73 13.20 23.65
CA ASP A 181 1.52 14.28 24.23
C ASP A 181 2.17 15.14 23.14
N ALA A 182 2.37 14.58 21.94
CA ALA A 182 2.87 15.28 20.76
C ALA A 182 1.77 15.95 19.92
N GLY A 183 0.50 15.83 20.32
CA GLY A 183 -0.66 16.47 19.69
C GLY A 183 -1.40 15.60 18.67
N PHE A 184 -1.12 14.29 18.58
CA PHE A 184 -1.83 13.38 17.68
C PHE A 184 -2.95 12.63 18.41
N GLN A 185 -4.11 12.46 17.75
CA GLN A 185 -5.11 11.50 18.22
C GLN A 185 -4.56 10.07 18.05
N HIS A 186 -4.82 9.20 19.02
CA HIS A 186 -4.36 7.81 18.96
C HIS A 186 -5.52 6.84 19.21
N HIS A 187 -5.66 5.84 18.35
CA HIS A 187 -6.72 4.84 18.41
C HIS A 187 -6.17 3.42 18.32
N ASP A 188 -6.58 2.57 19.26
CA ASP A 188 -6.30 1.14 19.24
C ASP A 188 -7.48 0.37 18.63
N LEU A 189 -7.24 -0.32 17.51
CA LEU A 189 -8.19 -1.21 16.83
C LEU A 189 -7.51 -2.57 16.59
N PHE A 190 -7.19 -3.26 17.67
CA PHE A 190 -6.47 -4.54 17.63
C PHE A 190 -7.29 -5.65 16.96
N PHE A 191 -6.61 -6.43 16.11
CA PHE A 191 -7.04 -7.77 15.70
C PHE A 191 -5.82 -8.62 15.33
N ILE A 192 -5.99 -9.94 15.38
CA ILE A 192 -4.93 -10.96 15.28
C ILE A 192 -4.11 -10.82 13.99
N ASP A 193 -2.80 -11.11 14.05
CA ASP A 193 -1.95 -11.03 12.86
C ASP A 193 -2.33 -12.09 11.82
N GLY A 194 -2.48 -11.67 10.56
CA GLY A 194 -2.90 -12.55 9.47
C GLY A 194 -4.41 -12.87 9.40
N SER A 195 -5.21 -12.44 10.38
CA SER A 195 -6.68 -12.58 10.35
C SER A 195 -7.37 -11.43 9.59
N THR A 196 -8.70 -11.48 9.55
CA THR A 196 -9.57 -10.44 8.99
C THR A 196 -10.22 -9.60 10.10
N PRO A 197 -10.50 -8.30 9.89
CA PRO A 197 -11.14 -7.47 10.90
C PRO A 197 -12.63 -7.81 11.02
N SER A 198 -13.19 -7.69 12.22
CA SER A 198 -14.63 -7.77 12.43
C SER A 198 -15.37 -6.54 11.90
N ASP A 199 -16.67 -6.67 11.66
CA ASP A 199 -17.52 -5.56 11.19
C ASP A 199 -17.54 -4.38 12.16
N ALA A 200 -17.41 -4.65 13.47
CA ALA A 200 -17.27 -3.60 14.48
C ALA A 200 -15.97 -2.81 14.30
N ILE A 201 -14.84 -3.49 14.03
CA ILE A 201 -13.56 -2.84 13.75
C ILE A 201 -13.64 -2.01 12.47
N VAL A 202 -14.23 -2.56 11.40
CA VAL A 202 -14.41 -1.83 10.13
C VAL A 202 -15.24 -0.57 10.35
N ARG A 203 -16.41 -0.68 10.99
CA ARG A 203 -17.28 0.49 11.29
C ARG A 203 -16.56 1.55 12.11
N ARG A 204 -15.83 1.13 13.16
CA ARG A 204 -15.08 2.06 14.01
C ARG A 204 -13.95 2.74 13.24
N PHE A 205 -13.21 2.01 12.42
CA PHE A 205 -12.16 2.56 11.57
C PHE A 205 -12.72 3.60 10.59
N LEU A 206 -13.82 3.28 9.90
CA LEU A 206 -14.48 4.20 8.96
C LEU A 206 -14.93 5.47 9.68
N SER A 207 -15.58 5.35 10.84
CA SER A 207 -16.02 6.50 11.65
C SER A 207 -14.85 7.40 12.07
N ILE A 208 -13.75 6.82 12.58
CA ILE A 208 -12.54 7.59 12.93
C ILE A 208 -12.03 8.36 11.71
N CYS A 209 -11.91 7.69 10.55
CA CYS A 209 -11.35 8.30 9.36
C CYS A 209 -12.26 9.38 8.76
N GLU A 210 -13.57 9.20 8.81
CA GLU A 210 -14.57 10.18 8.35
C GLU A 210 -14.59 11.45 9.21
N ASN A 211 -14.32 11.32 10.50
CA ASN A 211 -14.31 12.44 11.45
C ASN A 211 -12.92 13.08 11.66
N THR A 212 -11.87 12.49 11.09
CA THR A 212 -10.52 13.07 11.14
C THR A 212 -10.33 14.10 10.04
N ALA A 213 -10.08 15.36 10.41
CA ALA A 213 -9.87 16.46 9.47
C ALA A 213 -8.56 16.34 8.67
N GLY A 214 -7.47 15.91 9.30
CA GLY A 214 -6.18 15.68 8.66
C GLY A 214 -5.99 14.27 8.13
N ALA A 215 -4.73 13.94 7.84
CA ALA A 215 -4.31 12.61 7.44
C ALA A 215 -4.33 11.64 8.65
N VAL A 216 -4.61 10.38 8.35
CA VAL A 216 -4.58 9.26 9.30
C VAL A 216 -3.38 8.37 8.98
N ALA A 217 -2.47 8.23 9.93
CA ALA A 217 -1.38 7.28 9.84
C ALA A 217 -1.80 5.94 10.46
N VAL A 218 -1.78 4.87 9.66
CA VAL A 218 -2.27 3.54 10.08
C VAL A 218 -1.10 2.56 10.09
N HIS A 219 -0.94 1.81 11.17
CA HIS A 219 0.07 0.76 11.24
C HIS A 219 -0.45 -0.51 11.91
N CYS A 220 0.21 -1.60 11.58
CA CYS A 220 0.15 -2.85 12.31
C CYS A 220 1.57 -3.23 12.73
N LYS A 221 1.98 -4.48 12.53
CA LYS A 221 3.38 -4.88 12.62
C LYS A 221 4.14 -4.39 11.38
N ALA A 222 4.06 -5.04 10.23
CA ALA A 222 4.78 -4.59 9.01
C ALA A 222 4.13 -3.40 8.27
N GLY A 223 2.92 -2.99 8.68
CA GLY A 223 2.15 -1.97 7.96
C GLY A 223 1.68 -2.45 6.58
N LEU A 224 1.39 -3.74 6.42
CA LEU A 224 1.06 -4.36 5.12
C LEU A 224 -0.34 -5.00 5.09
N GLY A 225 -0.54 -6.13 5.81
CA GLY A 225 -1.80 -6.88 5.81
C GLY A 225 -2.96 -6.08 6.42
N ARG A 226 -3.08 -6.14 7.75
CA ARG A 226 -4.12 -5.43 8.54
C ARG A 226 -4.31 -3.96 8.15
N THR A 227 -3.20 -3.25 7.98
CA THR A 227 -3.16 -1.83 7.57
C THR A 227 -3.79 -1.62 6.19
N GLY A 228 -3.34 -2.39 5.19
CA GLY A 228 -3.87 -2.28 3.84
C GLY A 228 -5.35 -2.65 3.78
N THR A 229 -5.79 -3.66 4.54
CA THR A 229 -7.19 -4.12 4.57
C THR A 229 -8.15 -3.01 5.04
N LEU A 230 -7.85 -2.35 6.15
CA LEU A 230 -8.73 -1.28 6.65
C LEU A 230 -8.71 -0.04 5.76
N ILE A 231 -7.55 0.37 5.25
CA ILE A 231 -7.46 1.46 4.26
C ILE A 231 -8.28 1.11 3.01
N ALA A 232 -8.20 -0.14 2.53
CA ALA A 232 -8.97 -0.61 1.38
C ALA A 232 -10.48 -0.51 1.63
N CYS A 233 -10.97 -0.88 2.83
CA CYS A 233 -12.38 -0.71 3.17
C CYS A 233 -12.86 0.74 3.01
N TYR A 234 -12.07 1.70 3.49
CA TYR A 234 -12.38 3.13 3.30
C TYR A 234 -12.39 3.50 1.83
N VAL A 235 -11.37 3.11 1.06
CA VAL A 235 -11.28 3.51 -0.34
C VAL A 235 -12.41 2.90 -1.18
N MET A 236 -12.78 1.64 -0.94
CA MET A 236 -13.95 1.03 -1.59
C MET A 236 -15.24 1.78 -1.24
N LYS A 237 -15.47 2.13 0.03
CA LYS A 237 -16.65 2.89 0.45
C LYS A 237 -16.73 4.27 -0.22
N HIS A 238 -15.66 5.05 -0.14
CA HIS A 238 -15.70 6.46 -0.54
C HIS A 238 -15.44 6.71 -2.02
N TYR A 239 -14.66 5.86 -2.67
CA TYR A 239 -14.21 6.03 -4.06
C TYR A 239 -14.65 4.89 -4.99
N ARG A 240 -15.44 3.93 -4.48
CA ARG A 240 -16.06 2.87 -5.28
C ARG A 240 -15.05 2.05 -6.08
N PHE A 241 -13.84 1.86 -5.56
CA PHE A 241 -12.89 0.87 -6.09
C PHE A 241 -13.47 -0.53 -5.92
N THR A 242 -13.17 -1.44 -6.85
CA THR A 242 -13.35 -2.87 -6.62
C THR A 242 -12.28 -3.38 -5.68
N HIS A 243 -12.49 -4.54 -5.08
CA HIS A 243 -11.50 -5.22 -4.25
C HIS A 243 -10.19 -5.46 -5.03
N ALA A 244 -10.26 -5.92 -6.29
CA ALA A 244 -9.08 -6.16 -7.10
C ALA A 244 -8.32 -4.87 -7.44
N GLU A 245 -9.04 -3.81 -7.84
CA GLU A 245 -8.46 -2.50 -8.13
C GLU A 245 -7.77 -1.89 -6.91
N ILE A 246 -8.40 -1.94 -5.74
CA ILE A 246 -7.81 -1.36 -4.53
C ILE A 246 -6.63 -2.17 -4.01
N ILE A 247 -6.68 -3.51 -4.06
CA ILE A 247 -5.53 -4.34 -3.70
C ILE A 247 -4.36 -3.99 -4.61
N ALA A 248 -4.60 -3.88 -5.92
CA ALA A 248 -3.57 -3.51 -6.87
C ALA A 248 -3.01 -2.10 -6.60
N TRP A 249 -3.87 -1.11 -6.39
CA TRP A 249 -3.47 0.27 -6.07
C TRP A 249 -2.57 0.33 -4.83
N ILE A 250 -3.02 -0.26 -3.72
CA ILE A 250 -2.26 -0.26 -2.47
C ILE A 250 -0.93 -1.00 -2.65
N ARG A 251 -0.86 -2.07 -3.45
CA ARG A 251 0.41 -2.77 -3.74
C ARG A 251 1.34 -1.97 -4.65
N ILE A 252 0.82 -1.12 -5.53
CA ILE A 252 1.63 -0.18 -6.33
C ILE A 252 2.25 0.88 -5.43
N CYS A 253 1.49 1.42 -4.46
CA CYS A 253 1.97 2.39 -3.48
C CYS A 253 2.89 1.76 -2.41
N ARG A 254 2.56 0.56 -1.94
CA ARG A 254 3.24 -0.14 -0.84
C ARG A 254 3.21 -1.66 -1.08
N PRO A 255 4.25 -2.21 -1.73
CA PRO A 255 4.30 -3.61 -2.12
C PRO A 255 4.15 -4.59 -0.95
N GLY A 256 3.38 -5.66 -1.18
CA GLY A 256 3.10 -6.71 -0.19
C GLY A 256 1.91 -6.45 0.73
N SER A 257 1.17 -5.36 0.52
CA SER A 257 -0.04 -5.04 1.29
C SER A 257 -1.20 -5.99 0.97
N ILE A 258 -2.05 -6.23 1.99
CA ILE A 258 -3.23 -7.11 1.99
C ILE A 258 -2.85 -8.57 1.70
N ILE A 259 -2.90 -9.42 2.73
CA ILE A 259 -2.22 -10.71 2.74
C ILE A 259 -3.20 -11.85 3.06
N GLY A 260 -3.08 -12.96 2.32
CA GLY A 260 -3.81 -14.20 2.54
C GLY A 260 -5.33 -13.99 2.53
N PRO A 261 -6.06 -14.40 3.60
CA PRO A 261 -7.52 -14.37 3.65
C PRO A 261 -8.10 -12.94 3.60
N GLN A 262 -7.29 -11.92 3.86
CA GLN A 262 -7.72 -10.51 3.78
C GLN A 262 -8.12 -10.09 2.36
N GLN A 263 -7.63 -10.77 1.33
CA GLN A 263 -8.00 -10.47 -0.06
C GLN A 263 -9.45 -10.86 -0.34
N HIS A 264 -9.83 -12.09 0.03
CA HIS A 264 -11.20 -12.62 -0.07
C HIS A 264 -12.19 -11.84 0.79
N PHE A 265 -11.76 -11.42 1.99
CA PHE A 265 -12.57 -10.54 2.84
C PHE A 265 -12.96 -9.23 2.14
N LEU A 266 -12.05 -8.61 1.39
CA LEU A 266 -12.38 -7.37 0.66
C LEU A 266 -13.37 -7.63 -0.48
N GLU A 267 -13.27 -8.79 -1.13
CA GLU A 267 -14.23 -9.23 -2.14
C GLU A 267 -15.64 -9.37 -1.54
N GLU A 268 -15.76 -10.07 -0.41
CA GLU A 268 -17.02 -10.21 0.32
C GLU A 268 -17.60 -8.87 0.77
N LYS A 269 -16.75 -7.92 1.21
CA LYS A 269 -17.21 -6.62 1.72
C LYS A 269 -17.56 -5.59 0.66
N GLN A 270 -17.08 -5.75 -0.57
CA GLN A 270 -17.20 -4.74 -1.63
C GLN A 270 -18.63 -4.20 -1.78
N ALA A 271 -19.61 -5.09 -1.96
CA ALA A 271 -20.99 -4.68 -2.22
C ALA A 271 -21.56 -3.86 -1.07
N SER A 272 -21.39 -4.31 0.18
CA SER A 272 -21.91 -3.58 1.34
C SER A 272 -21.22 -2.22 1.53
N LEU A 273 -19.92 -2.13 1.29
CA LEU A 273 -19.16 -0.88 1.43
C LEU A 273 -19.55 0.14 0.35
N TRP A 274 -19.81 -0.31 -0.88
CA TRP A 274 -20.32 0.56 -1.93
C TRP A 274 -21.69 1.14 -1.58
N VAL A 275 -22.62 0.30 -1.09
CA VAL A 275 -23.94 0.75 -0.64
C VAL A 275 -23.84 1.76 0.50
N GLN A 276 -23.03 1.47 1.52
CA GLN A 276 -22.77 2.40 2.62
C GLN A 276 -22.16 3.72 2.13
N GLY A 277 -21.30 3.66 1.11
CA GLY A 277 -20.72 4.82 0.44
C GLY A 277 -21.75 5.68 -0.29
N ASP A 278 -22.68 5.03 -1.00
CA ASP A 278 -23.77 5.70 -1.69
C ASP A 278 -24.70 6.41 -0.70
N ILE A 279 -25.05 5.74 0.40
CA ILE A 279 -25.83 6.34 1.50
C ILE A 279 -25.09 7.54 2.11
N PHE A 280 -23.79 7.38 2.39
CA PHE A 280 -22.98 8.45 2.98
C PHE A 280 -22.92 9.70 2.07
N ARG A 281 -22.66 9.51 0.77
CA ARG A 281 -22.62 10.62 -0.20
C ARG A 281 -24.00 11.27 -0.38
N SER A 282 -25.08 10.50 -0.32
CA SER A 282 -26.45 11.03 -0.40
C SER A 282 -26.76 11.95 0.80
N LYS A 283 -26.44 11.52 2.02
CA LYS A 283 -26.63 12.32 3.25
C LYS A 283 -25.83 13.62 3.27
N LEU A 284 -24.65 13.64 2.64
CA LEU A 284 -23.85 14.86 2.52
C LEU A 284 -24.45 15.85 1.52
N LYS A 285 -25.06 15.37 0.43
CA LYS A 285 -25.73 16.23 -0.57
C LYS A 285 -27.05 16.81 -0.06
N SER A 286 -27.73 16.13 0.85
CA SER A 286 -29.01 16.56 1.41
C SER A 286 -28.88 17.55 2.59
N ARG A 287 -27.66 17.92 3.02
CA ARG A 287 -27.46 18.90 4.09
C ARG A 287 -27.50 20.32 3.53
N PRO A 288 -28.37 21.23 4.05
CA PRO A 288 -28.35 22.63 3.65
C PRO A 288 -27.04 23.31 4.08
N PRO A 289 -26.55 24.32 3.33
CA PRO A 289 -25.30 24.99 3.61
C PRO A 289 -25.49 26.04 4.72
N SER A 290 -25.71 25.64 5.97
CA SER A 290 -25.62 26.56 7.12
C SER A 290 -25.37 25.83 8.44
N GLU A 291 -24.60 26.50 9.30
CA GLU A 291 -24.30 26.19 10.72
C GLU A 291 -23.16 25.20 11.00
N GLY A 292 -21.95 25.67 10.72
CA GLY A 292 -20.77 25.26 11.47
C GLY A 292 -20.82 25.81 12.90
N SER A 293 -21.27 25.01 13.87
CA SER A 293 -20.81 25.08 15.28
C SER A 293 -21.44 24.06 16.24
N ILE A 294 -22.51 23.35 15.88
CA ILE A 294 -23.30 22.61 16.89
C ILE A 294 -22.98 21.10 16.95
N ASN A 295 -22.23 20.56 15.97
CA ASN A 295 -22.14 19.10 15.77
C ASN A 295 -21.09 18.34 16.60
N LYS A 296 -20.44 18.95 17.60
CA LYS A 296 -19.57 18.19 18.53
C LYS A 296 -20.34 17.49 19.66
N ILE A 297 -21.61 17.82 19.89
CA ILE A 297 -22.38 17.31 21.04
C ILE A 297 -23.50 16.35 20.60
N LEU A 298 -24.10 16.54 19.42
CA LEU A 298 -25.29 15.76 19.01
C LEU A 298 -25.00 14.33 18.54
N SER A 299 -23.79 14.01 18.07
CA SER A 299 -23.45 12.61 17.75
C SER A 299 -23.27 11.72 18.99
N SER A 300 -23.25 12.32 20.18
CA SER A 300 -23.11 11.61 21.47
C SER A 300 -24.44 11.47 22.22
N LEU A 301 -25.54 12.01 21.69
CA LEU A 301 -26.84 12.07 22.40
C LEU A 301 -27.94 11.21 21.77
N ASP A 302 -27.74 10.64 20.57
CA ASP A 302 -28.69 9.68 19.97
C ASP A 302 -28.74 8.32 20.69
N ASP A 303 -27.99 8.15 21.80
CA ASP A 303 -27.93 6.90 22.57
C ASP A 303 -28.71 6.94 23.91
N MET A 304 -29.50 7.98 24.22
CA MET A 304 -30.35 7.97 25.44
C MET A 304 -31.68 8.74 25.34
N SER A 305 -32.80 8.00 25.21
CA SER A 305 -34.12 8.19 25.87
C SER A 305 -35.13 7.16 25.28
N ILE A 306 -35.46 6.02 25.91
CA ILE A 306 -36.33 5.68 27.06
C ILE A 306 -37.84 6.00 26.90
N GLY A 307 -38.67 4.94 26.91
CA GLY A 307 -40.01 5.01 27.52
C GLY A 307 -41.05 3.98 27.04
N GLY A 308 -41.15 2.83 27.72
CA GLY A 308 -42.28 1.90 27.59
C GLY A 308 -42.18 0.71 28.55
N ASN A 309 -42.67 0.88 29.79
CA ASN A 309 -42.61 -0.07 30.91
C ASN A 309 -43.33 -1.41 30.66
N LEU A 310 -42.70 -2.54 31.03
CA LEU A 310 -43.37 -3.63 31.76
C LEU A 310 -42.38 -4.53 32.54
N SER A 311 -42.47 -4.41 33.87
CA SER A 311 -42.13 -5.30 35.00
C SER A 311 -41.19 -6.52 34.89
N LYS A 312 -40.36 -6.61 35.95
CA LYS A 312 -39.83 -7.82 36.63
C LYS A 312 -38.81 -8.68 35.89
N LEU A 313 -37.55 -8.54 36.29
CA LEU A 313 -36.79 -9.61 36.95
C LEU A 313 -35.47 -9.06 37.50
N GLN A 314 -35.27 -9.23 38.81
CA GLN A 314 -33.95 -9.19 39.42
C GLN A 314 -33.14 -10.35 38.84
N ASN A 315 -31.97 -10.09 38.27
CA ASN A 315 -30.82 -10.97 38.41
C ASN A 315 -29.51 -10.28 38.00
N MET A 316 -28.52 -10.56 38.82
CA MET A 316 -27.12 -10.15 38.77
C MET A 316 -26.40 -10.81 37.60
N GLU A 317 -25.75 -10.03 36.72
CA GLU A 317 -24.69 -10.56 35.85
C GLU A 317 -23.51 -9.58 35.75
N ARG A 318 -22.41 -9.98 36.39
CA ARG A 318 -21.05 -9.51 36.10
C ARG A 318 -20.74 -9.82 34.65
N PHE A 319 -20.45 -8.81 33.83
CA PHE A 319 -19.89 -9.05 32.51
C PHE A 319 -18.46 -9.59 32.65
N GLY A 320 -18.28 -10.80 32.12
CA GLY A 320 -17.03 -11.57 32.19
C GLY A 320 -15.95 -11.00 31.27
N GLU A 321 -14.77 -10.85 31.86
CA GLU A 321 -13.47 -10.62 31.20
C GLU A 321 -12.88 -11.91 30.59
N ASN A 322 -13.62 -13.01 30.51
CA ASN A 322 -13.02 -14.35 30.38
C ASN A 322 -12.87 -14.91 28.96
N ASN A 323 -13.08 -14.13 27.89
CA ASN A 323 -12.98 -14.65 26.50
C ASN A 323 -11.88 -13.98 25.65
N LEU A 324 -10.98 -13.20 26.25
CA LEU A 324 -9.81 -12.63 25.55
C LEU A 324 -8.51 -13.37 25.87
N GLU A 325 -8.45 -14.13 26.96
CA GLU A 325 -7.23 -14.83 27.41
C GLU A 325 -6.93 -16.07 26.55
N GLU A 326 -7.95 -16.82 26.12
CA GLU A 326 -7.75 -18.06 25.34
C GLU A 326 -7.14 -17.80 23.94
N ASP A 327 -7.42 -16.65 23.32
CA ASP A 327 -6.84 -16.26 22.02
C ASP A 327 -5.42 -15.67 22.15
N GLU A 328 -5.03 -15.14 23.32
CA GLU A 328 -3.66 -14.68 23.57
C GLU A 328 -2.66 -15.85 23.64
N ASP A 329 -3.10 -17.00 24.18
CA ASP A 329 -2.28 -18.19 24.40
C ASP A 329 -1.93 -18.94 23.10
N VAL A 330 -2.74 -18.83 22.05
CA VAL A 330 -2.48 -19.48 20.75
C VAL A 330 -1.33 -18.79 20.00
N GLU A 331 -1.15 -17.47 20.16
CA GLU A 331 -0.03 -16.74 19.54
C GLU A 331 1.33 -17.08 20.19
N MET A 332 1.37 -17.47 21.47
CA MET A 332 2.59 -17.82 22.19
C MET A 332 3.17 -19.19 21.77
N LYS A 333 2.38 -20.07 21.16
CA LYS A 333 2.84 -21.40 20.70
C LYS A 333 3.70 -21.36 19.43
N ASN A 334 3.67 -20.28 18.65
CA ASN A 334 4.51 -20.08 17.47
C ASN A 334 5.20 -18.71 17.56
N GLY A 335 6.39 -18.65 18.18
CA GLY A 335 7.07 -17.40 18.55
C GLY A 335 7.43 -16.42 17.42
N ILE A 336 7.04 -16.64 16.15
CA ILE A 336 7.28 -15.74 15.01
C ILE A 336 5.99 -15.50 14.23
N THR A 337 5.48 -14.26 14.27
CA THR A 337 4.27 -13.84 13.55
C THR A 337 4.53 -13.61 12.06
N GLN A 338 3.46 -13.52 11.24
CA GLN A 338 3.59 -13.17 9.81
C GLN A 338 4.25 -11.78 9.65
N GLY A 339 3.87 -10.82 10.50
CA GLY A 339 4.46 -9.49 10.55
C GLY A 339 5.96 -9.47 10.86
N ASP A 340 6.46 -10.38 11.70
CA ASP A 340 7.89 -10.52 11.97
C ASP A 340 8.66 -10.93 10.72
N LYS A 341 8.19 -11.99 10.05
CA LYS A 341 8.83 -12.50 8.83
C LYS A 341 8.86 -11.43 7.73
N LEU A 342 7.79 -10.64 7.59
CA LEU A 342 7.72 -9.56 6.61
C LEU A 342 8.69 -8.40 6.91
N ARG A 343 8.83 -8.01 8.18
CA ARG A 343 9.82 -7.00 8.59
C ARG A 343 11.25 -7.48 8.30
N ALA A 344 11.56 -8.74 8.60
CA ALA A 344 12.86 -9.34 8.29
C ALA A 344 13.15 -9.40 6.78
N LEU A 345 12.14 -9.71 5.96
CA LEU A 345 12.30 -9.67 4.50
C LEU A 345 12.53 -8.26 3.96
N LYS A 346 11.91 -7.24 4.58
CA LYS A 346 12.12 -5.84 4.19
C LYS A 346 13.50 -5.34 4.58
N SER A 347 13.99 -5.72 5.75
CA SER A 347 15.31 -5.31 6.23
C SER A 347 16.41 -5.83 5.30
N GLN A 348 16.30 -7.08 4.82
CA GLN A 348 17.26 -7.68 3.89
C GLN A 348 17.31 -7.06 2.47
N ARG A 349 16.43 -6.11 2.13
CA ARG A 349 16.44 -5.50 0.79
C ARG A 349 17.63 -4.54 0.69
N GLN A 350 18.58 -4.86 -0.21
CA GLN A 350 19.68 -3.95 -0.50
C GLN A 350 19.17 -2.61 -1.07
N PRO A 351 19.87 -1.50 -0.78
CA PRO A 351 19.58 -0.22 -1.40
C PRO A 351 19.61 -0.38 -2.91
N ARG A 352 18.55 0.07 -3.60
CA ARG A 352 18.61 0.20 -5.05
C ARG A 352 19.67 1.23 -5.38
N THR A 353 20.74 0.82 -6.04
CA THR A 353 21.69 1.76 -6.64
C THR A 353 20.94 2.53 -7.73
N SER A 354 20.61 3.79 -7.43
CA SER A 354 20.21 4.75 -8.45
C SER A 354 21.37 4.87 -9.44
N PRO A 355 21.16 4.70 -10.76
CA PRO A 355 22.16 5.18 -11.69
C PRO A 355 22.21 6.69 -11.51
N SER A 356 23.31 7.22 -10.99
CA SER A 356 23.57 8.66 -11.00
C SER A 356 23.42 9.14 -12.45
N CYS A 357 22.52 10.11 -12.67
CA CYS A 357 22.55 10.93 -13.87
C CYS A 357 23.75 11.89 -13.74
N ALA A 358 24.95 11.37 -13.86
CA ALA A 358 26.17 12.16 -14.02
C ALA A 358 27.22 11.28 -14.72
N PHE A 359 27.21 11.27 -16.05
CA PHE A 359 28.39 10.83 -16.79
C PHE A 359 29.12 12.07 -17.28
N ARG A 360 30.32 12.25 -16.74
CA ARG A 360 31.35 13.14 -17.25
C ARG A 360 31.60 12.76 -18.71
N SER A 361 31.59 13.77 -19.56
CA SER A 361 32.23 13.71 -20.87
C SER A 361 33.72 13.48 -20.64
N ASP A 362 34.25 12.35 -21.11
CA ASP A 362 35.61 12.22 -21.66
C ASP A 362 35.79 10.77 -22.09
N ASP A 363 35.71 10.54 -23.41
CA ASP A 363 36.72 9.86 -24.22
C ASP A 363 36.10 9.45 -25.56
N LEU A 364 36.21 10.39 -26.51
CA LEU A 364 36.31 10.05 -27.92
C LEU A 364 37.66 9.37 -28.14
N LYS A 365 37.66 8.11 -28.58
CA LYS A 365 38.66 7.59 -29.53
C LYS A 365 38.13 6.30 -30.16
N GLY A 366 37.96 6.33 -31.47
CA GLY A 366 37.52 5.18 -32.27
C GLY A 366 38.69 4.30 -32.73
N HIS A 367 38.36 3.08 -33.16
CA HIS A 367 38.94 2.33 -34.31
C HIS A 367 38.38 0.87 -34.32
N PRO A 368 38.60 0.03 -35.36
CA PRO A 368 37.64 -0.22 -36.45
C PRO A 368 37.16 -1.69 -36.52
N ARG A 369 36.32 -2.02 -37.52
CA ARG A 369 35.77 -3.37 -37.80
C ARG A 369 36.83 -4.38 -38.25
N ALA A 370 36.66 -5.66 -37.86
CA ALA A 370 37.17 -6.84 -38.57
C ALA A 370 36.34 -8.12 -38.28
N VAL A 371 36.55 -9.14 -39.12
CA VAL A 371 35.64 -10.21 -39.61
C VAL A 371 35.66 -11.51 -38.76
N SER A 372 34.79 -12.47 -39.12
CA SER A 372 34.25 -13.66 -38.44
C SER A 372 35.09 -14.96 -38.33
N GLN A 373 34.72 -15.77 -37.30
CA GLN A 373 34.77 -17.26 -37.06
C GLN A 373 36.03 -17.91 -36.42
N PRO A 374 35.95 -19.11 -35.75
CA PRO A 374 34.87 -19.78 -34.98
C PRO A 374 35.28 -20.31 -33.56
N PHE A 375 34.28 -20.83 -32.80
CA PHE A 375 34.22 -21.60 -31.50
C PHE A 375 35.51 -22.29 -30.98
N SER A 376 35.87 -22.46 -29.68
CA SER A 376 35.25 -22.61 -28.33
C SER A 376 36.41 -22.83 -27.30
N PRO A 377 36.22 -23.15 -25.99
CA PRO A 377 35.59 -22.42 -24.88
C PRO A 377 36.62 -22.09 -23.77
N PHE A 378 36.42 -21.05 -22.94
CA PHE A 378 36.71 -21.09 -21.49
C PHE A 378 36.27 -19.79 -20.81
N SER A 379 35.52 -19.97 -19.71
CA SER A 379 35.44 -19.18 -18.48
C SER A 379 35.84 -17.69 -18.50
N LEU A 380 34.88 -16.79 -18.26
CA LEU A 380 35.03 -15.76 -17.22
C LEU A 380 33.73 -15.01 -16.88
N ASN A 381 33.45 -14.99 -15.57
CA ASN A 381 32.87 -13.92 -14.75
C ASN A 381 31.60 -13.18 -15.22
N MET A 382 30.53 -13.69 -14.63
CA MET A 382 29.18 -13.21 -14.52
C MET A 382 29.08 -11.93 -13.66
N PHE A 383 28.92 -10.76 -14.27
CA PHE A 383 28.44 -9.56 -13.55
C PHE A 383 26.91 -9.60 -13.44
N LEU A 384 26.40 -10.11 -12.31
CA LEU A 384 24.98 -10.03 -11.93
C LEU A 384 24.62 -8.63 -11.46
N THR A 385 23.79 -7.91 -12.21
CA THR A 385 22.88 -6.90 -11.64
C THR A 385 21.53 -7.55 -11.36
N LYS A 386 21.31 -7.97 -10.11
CA LYS A 386 20.02 -8.48 -9.61
C LYS A 386 19.02 -7.33 -9.43
N ALA A 387 18.17 -7.08 -10.42
CA ALA A 387 16.88 -6.45 -10.18
C ALA A 387 15.90 -7.52 -9.66
N LEU A 388 15.53 -7.42 -8.37
CA LEU A 388 14.51 -8.26 -7.73
C LEU A 388 13.09 -7.79 -8.12
N PRO A 389 12.16 -8.71 -8.41
CA PRO A 389 10.80 -8.41 -8.83
C PRO A 389 9.93 -7.89 -7.67
N LEU A 390 8.88 -7.15 -8.00
CA LEU A 390 7.69 -7.04 -7.15
C LEU A 390 7.18 -8.47 -6.95
N ARG A 391 7.31 -8.98 -5.72
CA ARG A 391 6.73 -10.26 -5.31
C ARG A 391 5.31 -10.05 -4.84
#